data_AF-A0A961TFV6-F1
#
_entry.id   AF-A0A961TFV6-F1
#
_cell.length_a   1.000
_cell.length_b   1.000
_cell.length_c   1.000
_cell.angle_alpha   90.00
_cell.angle_beta   90.00
_cell.angle_gamma   90.00
#
_symmetry.space_group_name_H-M   'P 1'
#
loop_
_entity.id
_entity.type
_entity.pdbx_description
1 polymer ?
#
loop_
_entity_poly.entity_id
_entity_poly.type
_entity_poly.pdbx_seq_one_letter_code
_entity_poly.pdbx_strand_id
1 'polypeptide(L)'
;VGSVDVIIQAQRLRDGSRRITHITEVVGLEGDVITTQDVMLYKITGEDANGKLSGQHFTTGIGRPVFWERARYYNEETRLAAALDASTAMDN
;
A
#
# COMPACT_ATOMS: atom_id res chain seq x y z
N VAL A 1 -14.03 18.59 3.80
CA VAL A 1 -12.91 17.70 3.44
C VAL A 1 -12.23 17.28 4.72
N GLY A 2 -12.40 16.03 5.13
CA GLY A 2 -11.66 15.41 6.24
C GLY A 2 -10.38 14.75 5.69
N SER A 3 -9.30 14.80 6.44
CA SER A 3 -7.93 15.01 5.92
C SER A 3 -7.08 13.75 5.68
N VAL A 4 -7.66 12.57 5.52
CA VAL A 4 -6.88 11.34 5.29
C VAL A 4 -7.50 10.54 4.16
N ASP A 5 -6.85 10.57 2.99
CA ASP A 5 -7.22 9.73 1.84
C ASP A 5 -6.39 8.44 1.81
N VAL A 6 -5.12 8.53 2.21
CA VAL A 6 -4.15 7.43 2.21
C VAL A 6 -3.31 7.50 3.48
N ILE A 7 -3.08 6.34 4.09
CA ILE A 7 -2.24 6.11 5.25
C ILE A 7 -1.02 5.31 4.79
N ILE A 8 0.18 5.79 5.11
CA ILE A 8 1.44 5.11 4.79
C ILE A 8 2.09 4.65 6.09
N GLN A 9 2.11 3.34 6.32
CA GLN A 9 2.73 2.77 7.51
C GLN A 9 4.18 2.38 7.22
N ALA A 10 5.12 3.07 7.87
CA ALA A 10 6.54 2.70 7.86
C ALA A 10 6.93 1.98 9.15
N GLN A 11 7.72 0.91 9.04
CA GLN A 11 8.25 0.17 10.19
C GLN A 11 9.76 -0.04 10.05
N ARG A 12 10.44 -0.13 11.20
CA ARG A 12 11.83 -0.60 11.25
C ARG A 12 11.82 -2.11 11.40
N LEU A 13 12.43 -2.82 10.46
CA LEU A 13 12.53 -4.28 10.48
C LEU A 13 13.70 -4.75 11.35
N ARG A 14 13.77 -6.07 11.60
CA ARG A 14 14.80 -6.68 12.46
C ARG A 14 16.23 -6.51 11.92
N ASP A 15 16.38 -6.36 10.61
CA ASP A 15 17.67 -6.06 9.97
C ASP A 15 18.06 -4.57 10.08
N GLY A 16 17.25 -3.77 10.77
CA GLY A 16 17.46 -2.34 10.97
C GLY A 16 17.01 -1.45 9.81
N SER A 17 16.58 -2.03 8.69
CA SER A 17 16.04 -1.28 7.54
C SER A 17 14.68 -0.66 7.87
N ARG A 18 14.36 0.47 7.23
CA ARG A 18 13.01 1.07 7.28
C ARG A 18 12.29 0.70 5.99
N ARG A 19 11.08 0.15 6.11
CA ARG A 19 10.23 -0.21 4.97
C ARG A 19 8.84 0.37 5.17
N ILE A 20 8.22 0.81 4.06
CA ILE A 20 6.77 0.96 4.01
C ILE A 20 6.22 -0.47 4.05
N THR A 21 5.23 -0.70 4.90
CA THR A 21 4.67 -2.02 5.17
C THR A 21 3.23 -2.12 4.73
N HIS A 22 2.48 -1.02 4.87
CA HIS A 22 1.08 -0.93 4.48
C HIS A 22 0.89 0.40 3.76
N ILE A 23 0.25 0.34 2.61
CA ILE A 23 -0.32 1.48 1.91
C ILE A 23 -1.83 1.25 1.97
N THR A 24 -2.51 2.03 2.81
CA THR A 24 -3.92 1.82 3.16
C THR A 24 -4.71 3.03 2.73
N GLU A 25 -5.89 2.85 2.15
CA GLU A 25 -6.80 3.96 1.88
C GLU A 25 -7.93 4.02 2.90
N VAL A 26 -8.42 5.23 3.14
CA VAL A 26 -9.66 5.44 3.87
C VAL A 26 -10.80 5.35 2.88
N VAL A 27 -11.68 4.37 3.07
CA VAL A 27 -12.82 4.09 2.20
C VAL A 27 -13.98 5.04 2.53
N GLY A 28 -14.13 5.37 3.81
CA GLY A 28 -15.18 6.26 4.29
C GLY A 28 -15.50 6.06 5.76
N LEU A 29 -16.73 6.38 6.12
CA LEU A 29 -17.28 6.21 7.46
C LEU A 29 -18.47 5.25 7.41
N GLU A 30 -18.47 4.25 8.27
CA GLU A 30 -19.64 3.45 8.59
C GLU A 30 -20.17 3.91 9.96
N GLY A 31 -21.17 4.79 9.94
CA GLY A 31 -21.56 5.54 11.15
C GLY A 31 -20.39 6.43 11.60
N ASP A 32 -19.87 6.18 12.80
CA ASP A 32 -18.75 6.90 13.40
C ASP A 32 -17.40 6.14 13.26
N VAL A 33 -17.40 4.99 12.60
CA VAL A 33 -16.20 4.14 12.43
C VAL A 33 -15.55 4.44 11.09
N ILE A 34 -14.24 4.71 11.09
CA ILE A 34 -13.44 4.86 9.87
C ILE A 34 -13.21 3.48 9.28
N THR A 35 -13.64 3.29 8.04
CA THR A 35 -13.39 2.06 7.27
C THR A 35 -12.18 2.26 6.37
N THR A 36 -11.26 1.31 6.40
CA THR A 36 -10.02 1.33 5.63
C THR A 36 -9.83 0.04 4.86
N GLN A 37 -9.05 0.09 3.77
CA GLN A 37 -8.60 -1.11 3.07
C GLN A 37 -7.14 -0.95 2.64
N ASP A 38 -6.37 -2.03 2.72
CA ASP A 38 -5.00 -2.05 2.26
C ASP A 38 -4.96 -2.15 0.74
N VAL A 39 -4.19 -1.27 0.10
CA VAL A 39 -3.94 -1.24 -1.34
C VAL A 39 -2.69 -2.05 -1.69
N MET A 40 -1.64 -1.93 -0.87
CA MET A 40 -0.42 -2.71 -1.02
C MET A 40 0.17 -3.09 0.34
N LEU A 41 0.70 -4.31 0.41
CA LEU A 41 1.41 -4.83 1.58
C LEU A 41 2.84 -5.20 1.23
N TYR A 42 3.80 -4.86 2.09
CA TYR A 42 5.16 -5.37 1.97
C TYR A 42 5.26 -6.77 2.58
N LYS A 43 5.72 -7.75 1.79
CA LYS A 43 6.06 -9.08 2.29
C LYS A 43 7.56 -9.29 2.22
N ILE A 44 8.12 -9.77 3.32
CA ILE A 44 9.49 -10.30 3.37
C ILE A 44 9.46 -11.62 2.59
N THR A 45 10.29 -11.72 1.56
CA THR A 45 10.41 -12.89 0.69
C THR A 45 11.67 -13.69 0.97
N GLY A 46 12.59 -13.16 1.78
CA GLY A 46 13.79 -13.89 2.17
C GLY A 46 14.66 -13.14 3.16
N GLU A 47 15.72 -13.83 3.57
CA GLU A 47 16.77 -13.35 4.45
C GLU A 47 18.09 -13.94 3.99
N ASP A 48 19.13 -13.11 3.89
CA ASP A 48 20.47 -13.60 3.54
C ASP A 48 21.24 -14.11 4.78
N ALA A 49 22.43 -14.67 4.57
CA ALA A 49 23.26 -15.21 5.64
C ALA A 49 23.70 -14.17 6.69
N ASN A 50 23.60 -12.87 6.37
CA ASN A 50 23.94 -11.77 7.27
C ASN A 50 22.69 -11.21 7.99
N GLY A 51 21.54 -11.85 7.83
CA GLY A 51 20.27 -11.41 8.44
C GLY A 51 19.62 -10.23 7.71
N LYS A 52 20.06 -9.89 6.49
CA LYS A 52 19.46 -8.82 5.71
C LYS A 52 18.20 -9.32 5.02
N LEU A 53 17.11 -8.57 5.15
CA LEU A 53 15.82 -8.96 4.59
C LEU A 53 15.66 -8.50 3.15
N SER A 54 15.12 -9.40 2.34
CA SER A 54 14.57 -9.11 1.02
C SER A 54 13.06 -9.21 1.08
N GLY A 55 12.39 -8.41 0.26
CA GLY A 55 10.94 -8.33 0.23
C GLY A 55 10.47 -7.31 -0.78
N GLN A 56 9.20 -7.37 -1.12
CA GLN A 56 8.57 -6.50 -2.10
C GLN A 56 7.14 -6.18 -1.72
N HIS A 57 6.57 -5.15 -2.35
CA HIS A 57 5.17 -4.82 -2.19
C HIS A 57 4.32 -5.71 -3.10
N PHE A 58 3.22 -6.21 -2.55
CA PHE A 58 2.19 -6.97 -3.23
C PHE A 58 0.90 -6.17 -3.21
N THR A 59 0.18 -6.13 -4.33
CA THR A 59 -1.18 -5.57 -4.38
C THR A 59 -2.15 -6.52 -3.71
N THR A 60 -3.15 -5.96 -3.03
CA THR A 60 -4.30 -6.70 -2.49
C THR A 60 -5.34 -7.04 -3.55
N GLY A 61 -5.11 -6.68 -4.82
CA GLY A 61 -6.02 -6.91 -5.94
C GLY A 61 -6.94 -5.72 -6.25
N ILE A 62 -6.77 -4.59 -5.55
CA ILE A 62 -7.54 -3.37 -5.79
C ILE A 62 -6.97 -2.66 -7.04
N GLY A 63 -7.66 -2.82 -8.17
CA GLY A 63 -7.25 -2.17 -9.43
C GLY A 63 -7.56 -0.67 -9.49
N ARG A 64 -8.58 -0.20 -8.76
CA ARG A 64 -8.96 1.21 -8.67
C ARG A 64 -9.37 1.55 -7.24
N PRO A 65 -8.44 2.05 -6.41
CA PRO A 65 -8.77 2.50 -5.06
C PRO A 65 -9.77 3.67 -5.08
N VAL A 66 -10.44 3.93 -3.97
CA VAL A 66 -11.39 5.06 -3.79
C VAL A 66 -10.74 6.39 -4.13
N PHE A 67 -9.46 6.59 -3.77
CA PHE A 67 -8.74 7.83 -4.12
C PHE A 67 -8.37 7.96 -5.62
N TRP A 68 -8.75 7.00 -6.48
CA TRP A 68 -8.48 7.03 -7.92
C TRP A 68 -8.98 8.30 -8.60
N GLU A 69 -10.20 8.76 -8.29
CA GLU A 69 -10.72 10.00 -8.90
C GLU A 69 -9.91 11.22 -8.48
N ARG A 70 -9.32 11.22 -7.27
CA ARG A 70 -8.41 12.27 -6.85
C ARG A 70 -7.07 12.16 -7.57
N ALA A 71 -6.54 10.96 -7.78
CA ALA A 71 -5.37 10.76 -8.64
C ALA A 71 -5.63 11.29 -10.05
N ARG A 72 -6.79 10.97 -10.64
CA ARG A 72 -7.21 11.46 -11.95
C ARG A 72 -7.32 12.98 -12.01
N TYR A 73 -7.89 13.61 -11.00
CA TYR A 73 -7.97 15.08 -10.91
C TYR A 73 -6.58 15.74 -10.99
N TYR A 74 -5.56 15.09 -10.43
CA TYR A 74 -4.17 15.53 -10.49
C TYR A 74 -3.38 15.00 -11.70
N ASN A 75 -4.01 14.26 -12.62
CA ASN A 75 -3.38 13.59 -13.77
C ASN A 75 -2.34 12.52 -13.36
N GLU A 76 -2.60 11.84 -12.24
CA GLU A 76 -1.72 10.82 -11.64
C GLU A 76 -2.22 9.38 -11.84
N GLU A 77 -3.40 9.20 -12.43
CA GLU A 77 -4.04 7.90 -12.59
C GLU A 77 -3.20 6.91 -13.39
N THR A 78 -2.45 7.37 -14.41
CA THR A 78 -1.57 6.50 -15.20
C THR A 78 -0.38 6.01 -14.37
N ARG A 79 0.20 6.86 -13.51
CA ARG A 79 1.31 6.46 -12.63
C ARG A 79 0.82 5.53 -11.53
N LEU A 80 -0.37 5.77 -11.01
CA LEU A 80 -1.01 4.89 -10.03
C LEU A 80 -1.30 3.51 -10.61
N ALA A 81 -1.89 3.45 -11.81
CA ALA A 81 -2.15 2.20 -12.53
C ALA A 81 -0.86 1.39 -12.71
N ALA A 82 0.19 2.04 -13.23
CA ALA A 82 1.47 1.38 -13.45
C ALA A 82 2.11 0.85 -12.15
N ALA A 83 1.96 1.57 -11.03
CA ALA A 83 2.46 1.11 -9.74
C ALA A 83 1.68 -0.10 -9.20
N LEU A 84 0.35 -0.13 -9.39
CA LEU A 84 -0.49 -1.26 -9.03
C LEU A 84 -0.17 -2.50 -9.88
N ASP A 85 -0.05 -2.32 -11.20
CA ASP A 85 0.25 -3.40 -12.15
C ASP A 85 1.68 -3.97 -11.99
N ALA A 86 2.64 -3.13 -11.61
CA ALA A 86 4.02 -3.56 -11.38
C ALA A 86 4.18 -4.38 -10.08
N SER A 87 3.22 -4.30 -9.16
CA SER A 87 3.25 -5.08 -7.93
C SER A 87 2.74 -6.49 -8.16
N THR A 88 3.34 -7.48 -7.49
CA THR A 88 2.90 -8.87 -7.61
C THR A 88 1.56 -9.05 -6.91
N ALA A 89 0.62 -9.76 -7.53
CA ALA A 89 -0.65 -10.08 -6.88
C ALA A 89 -0.42 -10.91 -5.62
N MET A 90 -1.18 -10.63 -4.56
CA MET A 90 -1.14 -11.47 -3.37
C MET A 90 -1.64 -12.88 -3.73
N ASP A 91 -0.83 -13.90 -3.52
CA ASP A 91 -1.31 -15.29 -3.56
C ASP A 91 -2.32 -15.48 -2.42
N ASN A 92 -3.54 -15.94 -2.77
CA ASN A 92 -4.62 -16.26 -1.84
C ASN A 92 -4.48 -17.67 -1.25
#